data_AF-A0A1Z9K3F1-F1
#
_entry.id   AF-A0A1Z9K3F1-F1
#
_cell.length_a   1.000
_cell.length_b   1.000
_cell.length_c   1.000
_cell.angle_alpha   90.00
_cell.angle_beta   90.00
_cell.angle_gamma   90.00
#
_symmetry.space_group_name_H-M   'P 1'
#
loop_
_entity.id
_entity.type
_entity.pdbx_description
1 polymer ?
#
loop_
_entity_poly.entity_id
_entity_poly.type
_entity_poly.pdbx_seq_one_letter_code
_entity_poly.pdbx_strand_id
1 'polypeptide(L)'
;MIWKRQIPILIVTVIGWITILGWYIDHPAIQEFVNDDATQWFDVLASFAIILGALNLIKLQVQKVLYQKPGWIYSVVAIFGFIFSIVAGFFIKGVDDSVAKWGAHVTTDGTLFKWMFDYMFSPMSATMFSLLAFFVASASYRAFRIRNFEATLLLVSGIIIMVGRVPIGSVISSWFIMYLIVLSAGIYINIWKKNMRVTFVFVAVGISVVTIAGFVMGWPIDQPGIFYLPSIQEWIYYYPNVAGARSIMIGIGLGIFATSIRYVLGIERSYIGE
;
A
#
# COMPACT_ATOMS: atom_id res chain seq x y z
N MET A 1 -12.47 33.47 -25.20
CA MET A 1 -12.54 32.43 -24.12
C MET A 1 -11.58 31.27 -24.37
N ILE A 2 -11.47 30.77 -25.61
CA ILE A 2 -10.54 29.68 -26.02
C ILE A 2 -9.10 29.92 -25.55
N TRP A 3 -8.52 31.09 -25.85
CA TRP A 3 -7.13 31.43 -25.49
C TRP A 3 -6.83 31.46 -23.98
N LYS A 4 -7.80 31.83 -23.14
CA LYS A 4 -7.60 31.88 -21.68
C LYS A 4 -7.57 30.51 -21.02
N ARG A 5 -8.17 29.49 -21.65
CA ARG A 5 -8.28 28.13 -21.11
C ARG A 5 -7.32 27.17 -21.80
N GLN A 6 -7.17 27.25 -23.12
CA GLN A 6 -6.35 26.30 -23.87
C GLN A 6 -4.85 26.54 -23.70
N ILE A 7 -4.39 27.79 -23.56
CA ILE A 7 -2.97 28.07 -23.34
C ILE A 7 -2.46 27.45 -22.03
N PRO A 8 -3.09 27.67 -20.85
CA PRO A 8 -2.64 27.04 -19.62
C PRO A 8 -2.66 25.51 -19.69
N ILE A 9 -3.71 24.92 -20.27
CA ILE A 9 -3.79 23.46 -20.38
C ILE A 9 -2.71 22.91 -21.32
N LEU A 10 -2.42 23.60 -22.42
CA LEU A 10 -1.34 23.22 -23.33
C LEU A 10 0.02 23.28 -22.63
N ILE A 11 0.29 24.34 -21.86
CA ILE A 11 1.51 24.47 -21.06
C ILE A 11 1.63 23.31 -20.07
N VAL A 12 0.59 23.03 -19.28
CA VAL A 12 0.59 21.93 -18.30
C VAL A 12 0.79 20.58 -18.98
N THR A 13 0.16 20.38 -20.15
CA THR A 13 0.28 19.14 -20.91
C THR A 13 1.71 18.95 -21.41
N VAL A 14 2.30 19.97 -22.02
CA VAL A 14 3.68 19.91 -22.54
C VAL A 14 4.67 19.67 -21.41
N ILE A 15 4.58 20.43 -20.31
CA ILE A 15 5.46 20.26 -19.15
C ILE A 15 5.29 18.86 -18.54
N GLY A 16 4.05 18.39 -18.37
CA GLY A 16 3.78 17.04 -17.85
C GLY A 16 4.31 15.92 -18.76
N TRP A 17 4.27 16.11 -20.07
CA TRP A 17 4.90 15.18 -21.01
C TRP A 17 6.43 15.20 -20.90
N ILE A 18 7.04 16.38 -20.78
CA ILE A 18 8.49 16.52 -20.59
C ILE A 18 8.93 15.84 -19.29
N THR A 19 8.19 15.99 -18.18
CA THR A 19 8.56 15.35 -16.92
C THR A 19 8.42 13.83 -16.97
N ILE A 20 7.40 13.29 -17.64
CA ILE A 20 7.22 11.83 -17.80
C ILE A 20 8.27 11.25 -18.75
N LEU A 21 8.49 11.88 -19.91
CA LEU A 21 9.42 11.38 -20.92
C LEU A 21 10.87 11.65 -20.56
N GLY A 22 11.16 12.64 -19.73
CA GLY A 22 12.53 13.00 -19.35
C GLY A 22 13.27 11.88 -18.60
N TRP A 23 12.55 10.98 -17.92
CA TRP A 23 13.12 9.76 -17.33
C TRP A 23 13.64 8.75 -18.36
N TYR A 24 13.20 8.86 -19.62
CA TYR A 24 13.58 7.97 -20.72
C TYR A 24 14.52 8.64 -21.74
N ILE A 25 14.75 9.95 -21.62
CA ILE A 25 15.60 10.73 -22.53
C ILE A 25 16.97 10.95 -21.86
N ASP A 26 18.02 10.39 -22.45
CA ASP A 26 19.39 10.56 -21.97
C ASP A 26 20.00 11.88 -22.50
N HIS A 27 19.42 13.00 -22.08
CA HIS A 27 19.90 14.34 -22.43
C HIS A 27 20.10 15.18 -21.15
N PRO A 28 21.30 15.75 -20.92
CA PRO A 28 21.65 16.42 -19.66
C PRO A 28 20.64 17.51 -19.25
N ALA A 29 20.28 18.41 -20.17
CA ALA A 29 19.34 19.50 -19.89
C ALA A 29 17.91 19.04 -19.51
N ILE A 30 17.46 17.89 -20.02
CA ILE A 30 16.13 17.37 -19.72
C ILE A 30 16.16 16.65 -18.36
N GLN A 31 17.23 15.90 -18.07
CA GLN A 31 17.40 15.24 -16.78
C GLN A 31 17.54 16.26 -15.63
N GLU A 32 18.31 17.35 -15.84
CA GLU A 32 18.45 18.44 -14.86
C GLU A 32 17.09 19.10 -14.59
N PHE A 33 16.32 19.44 -15.63
CA PHE A 33 14.98 20.00 -15.46
C PHE A 33 14.04 19.06 -14.69
N VAL A 34 14.04 17.76 -15.01
CA VAL A 34 13.11 16.80 -14.40
C VAL A 34 13.48 16.45 -12.97
N ASN A 35 14.77 16.30 -12.67
CA ASN A 35 15.22 15.86 -11.36
C ASN A 35 15.33 17.02 -10.36
N ASP A 36 15.76 18.20 -10.82
CA ASP A 36 16.04 19.33 -9.93
C ASP A 36 14.98 20.42 -10.04
N ASP A 37 14.86 21.10 -11.18
CA ASP A 37 13.98 22.27 -11.33
C ASP A 37 12.52 21.92 -11.06
N ALA A 38 12.00 20.89 -11.73
CA ALA A 38 10.60 20.48 -11.60
C ALA A 38 10.27 20.04 -10.16
N THR A 39 11.20 19.34 -9.51
CA THR A 39 11.06 18.93 -8.10
C THR A 39 11.05 20.14 -7.18
N GLN A 40 11.93 21.12 -7.39
CA GLN A 40 11.96 22.33 -6.57
C GLN A 40 10.68 23.16 -6.72
N TRP A 41 10.19 23.34 -7.96
CA TRP A 41 8.90 24.00 -8.21
C TRP A 41 7.75 23.23 -7.55
N PHE A 42 7.77 21.90 -7.61
CA PHE A 42 6.80 21.05 -6.93
C PHE A 42 6.86 21.25 -5.41
N ASP A 43 8.04 21.27 -4.79
CA ASP A 43 8.19 21.45 -3.34
C ASP A 43 7.66 22.81 -2.87
N VAL A 44 7.89 23.88 -3.65
CA VAL A 44 7.32 25.21 -3.38
C VAL A 44 5.79 25.14 -3.44
N LEU A 45 5.22 24.57 -4.50
CA LEU A 45 3.77 24.42 -4.65
C LEU A 45 3.16 23.53 -3.55
N ALA A 46 3.82 22.43 -3.21
CA ALA A 46 3.42 21.49 -2.17
C ALA A 46 3.40 22.18 -0.80
N SER A 47 4.39 23.04 -0.51
CA SER A 47 4.45 23.81 0.73
C SER A 47 3.22 24.72 0.90
N PHE A 48 2.81 25.42 -0.16
CA PHE A 48 1.57 26.21 -0.14
C PHE A 48 0.31 25.33 -0.05
N ALA A 49 0.30 24.21 -0.77
CA ALA A 49 -0.82 23.27 -0.78
C ALA A 49 -1.05 22.65 0.60
N ILE A 50 0.00 22.36 1.37
CA ILE A 50 -0.09 21.85 2.75
C ILE A 50 -0.82 22.86 3.63
N ILE A 51 -0.47 24.15 3.55
CA ILE A 51 -1.13 25.22 4.31
C ILE A 51 -2.61 25.33 3.91
N LEU A 52 -2.89 25.34 2.61
CA LEU A 52 -4.27 25.40 2.11
C LEU A 52 -5.08 24.17 2.54
N GLY A 53 -4.49 22.97 2.51
CA GLY A 53 -5.10 21.74 2.97
C GLY A 53 -5.43 21.76 4.46
N ALA A 54 -4.49 22.23 5.29
CA ALA A 54 -4.67 22.43 6.72
C ALA A 54 -5.80 23.43 7.03
N LEU A 55 -5.77 24.60 6.39
CA LEU A 55 -6.80 25.63 6.57
C LEU A 55 -8.18 25.13 6.11
N ASN A 56 -8.25 24.40 5.00
CA ASN A 56 -9.49 23.84 4.50
C ASN A 56 -10.05 22.78 5.46
N LEU A 57 -9.20 21.91 6.01
CA LEU A 57 -9.60 20.93 7.01
C LEU A 57 -10.19 21.63 8.24
N ILE A 58 -9.47 22.61 8.83
CA ILE A 58 -9.97 23.35 9.99
C ILE A 58 -11.29 24.04 9.66
N LYS A 59 -11.37 24.74 8.53
CA LYS A 59 -12.60 25.42 8.08
C LYS A 59 -13.79 24.46 8.03
N LEU A 60 -13.62 23.30 7.39
CA LEU A 60 -14.68 22.30 7.25
C LEU A 60 -15.10 21.72 8.61
N GLN A 61 -14.15 21.38 9.47
CA GLN A 61 -14.47 20.83 10.79
C GLN A 61 -15.11 21.87 11.70
N VAL A 62 -14.61 23.11 11.71
CA VAL A 62 -15.17 24.22 12.50
C VAL A 62 -16.59 24.54 12.03
N GLN A 63 -16.84 24.63 10.73
CA GLN A 63 -18.19 24.79 10.21
C GLN A 63 -19.10 23.64 10.65
N LYS A 64 -18.61 22.40 10.64
CA LYS A 64 -19.39 21.24 11.08
C LYS A 64 -19.78 21.33 12.56
N VAL A 65 -18.90 21.86 13.41
CA VAL A 65 -19.14 22.12 14.84
C VAL A 65 -20.10 23.29 15.04
N LEU A 66 -19.87 24.43 14.41
CA LEU A 66 -20.70 25.64 14.55
C LEU A 66 -22.15 25.40 14.10
N TYR A 67 -22.34 24.68 12.99
CA TYR A 67 -23.67 24.34 12.46
C TYR A 67 -24.23 23.01 13.01
N GLN A 68 -23.58 22.39 13.99
CA GLN A 68 -24.00 21.14 14.64
C GLN A 68 -24.45 20.03 13.66
N LYS A 69 -23.75 19.87 12.54
CA LYS A 69 -24.09 18.85 11.54
C LYS A 69 -23.93 17.42 12.12
N PRO A 70 -24.57 16.39 11.53
CA PRO A 70 -24.46 15.02 12.03
C PRO A 70 -23.01 14.57 12.24
N GLY A 71 -22.72 14.08 13.45
CA GLY A 71 -21.37 13.69 13.86
C GLY A 71 -20.41 14.86 14.11
N TRP A 72 -20.91 16.01 14.57
CA TRP A 72 -20.09 17.18 14.96
C TRP A 72 -19.10 16.88 16.10
N ILE A 73 -19.43 15.93 16.98
CA ILE A 73 -18.58 15.59 18.12
C ILE A 73 -17.22 15.03 17.65
N TYR A 74 -17.20 14.26 16.57
CA TYR A 74 -15.97 13.76 15.95
C TYR A 74 -15.15 14.89 15.33
N SER A 75 -15.80 15.96 14.86
CA SER A 75 -15.12 17.15 14.35
C SER A 75 -14.42 17.93 15.45
N VAL A 76 -14.97 17.96 16.67
CA VAL A 76 -14.27 18.54 17.84
C VAL A 76 -12.99 17.77 18.13
N VAL A 77 -13.06 16.43 18.14
CA VAL A 77 -11.88 15.57 18.32
C VAL A 77 -10.84 15.81 17.23
N ALA A 78 -11.27 15.96 15.97
CA ALA A 78 -10.36 16.25 14.86
C ALA A 78 -9.67 17.61 14.99
N ILE A 79 -10.40 18.67 15.37
CA ILE A 79 -9.82 20.00 15.60
C ILE A 79 -8.81 19.96 16.75
N PHE A 80 -9.19 19.32 17.86
CA PHE A 80 -8.30 19.17 19.01
C PHE A 80 -7.03 18.39 18.64
N GLY A 81 -7.16 17.24 17.96
CA GLY A 81 -6.03 16.44 17.50
C GLY A 81 -5.13 17.22 16.53
N PHE A 82 -5.72 18.03 15.65
CA PHE A 82 -4.96 18.89 14.74
C PHE A 82 -4.12 19.92 15.50
N ILE A 83 -4.74 20.68 16.42
CA ILE A 83 -4.03 21.67 17.25
C ILE A 83 -2.96 20.99 18.11
N PHE A 84 -3.30 19.86 18.74
CA PHE A 84 -2.37 19.08 19.54
C PHE A 84 -1.14 18.64 18.74
N SER A 85 -1.33 18.17 17.50
CA SER A 85 -0.23 17.76 16.62
C SER A 85 0.70 18.91 16.22
N ILE A 86 0.14 20.11 15.98
CA ILE A 86 0.93 21.32 15.69
C ILE A 86 1.73 21.74 16.91
N VAL A 87 1.10 21.78 18.08
CA VAL A 87 1.76 22.15 19.34
C VAL A 87 2.91 21.16 19.63
N ALA A 88 2.65 19.86 19.48
CA ALA A 88 3.66 18.83 19.68
C ALA A 88 4.82 18.88 18.67
N GLY A 89 4.57 19.26 17.41
CA GLY A 89 5.59 19.25 16.36
C GLY A 89 6.39 20.54 16.20
N PHE A 90 5.80 21.70 16.55
CA PHE A 90 6.41 23.01 16.31
C PHE A 90 6.74 23.79 17.58
N PHE A 91 6.08 23.50 18.70
CA PHE A 91 6.22 24.30 19.92
C PHE A 91 6.82 23.52 21.09
N ILE A 92 6.70 22.19 21.11
CA ILE A 92 7.18 21.36 22.21
C ILE A 92 8.20 20.35 21.71
N LYS A 93 9.48 20.62 22.00
CA LYS A 93 10.56 19.69 21.68
C LYS A 93 10.64 18.49 22.61
N GLY A 94 10.40 18.73 23.91
CA GLY A 94 10.41 17.70 24.95
C GLY A 94 11.79 17.11 25.32
N VAL A 95 12.87 17.49 24.62
CA VAL A 95 14.25 17.02 24.86
C VAL A 95 15.27 18.13 24.66
N ASP A 96 16.40 18.04 25.35
CA ASP A 96 17.51 18.99 25.25
C ASP A 96 18.18 19.00 23.86
N ASP A 97 18.85 20.11 23.52
CA ASP A 97 19.55 20.31 22.24
C ASP A 97 20.73 19.36 22.02
N SER A 98 21.22 18.72 23.08
CA SER A 98 22.23 17.67 23.01
C SER A 98 21.69 16.34 22.47
N VAL A 99 20.38 16.08 22.61
CA VAL A 99 19.74 14.80 22.21
C VAL A 99 19.16 14.90 20.81
N ALA A 100 18.43 15.97 20.51
CA ALA A 100 17.87 16.20 19.19
C ALA A 100 17.89 17.69 18.84
N LYS A 101 18.03 18.03 17.56
CA LYS A 101 17.81 19.41 17.07
C LYS A 101 16.37 19.58 16.60
N TRP A 102 15.94 20.83 16.42
CA TRP A 102 14.70 21.15 15.70
C TRP A 102 14.70 20.47 14.32
N GLY A 103 13.55 19.96 13.90
CA GLY A 103 13.45 19.01 12.78
C GLY A 103 13.61 17.55 13.23
N ALA A 104 14.79 17.14 13.71
CA ALA A 104 15.04 15.74 14.10
C ALA A 104 14.24 15.27 15.33
N HIS A 105 13.84 16.21 16.20
CA HIS A 105 13.05 15.89 17.39
C HIS A 105 11.72 15.17 17.09
N VAL A 106 11.12 15.34 15.91
CA VAL A 106 9.84 14.69 15.56
C VAL A 106 9.96 13.15 15.43
N THR A 107 11.17 12.63 15.24
CA THR A 107 11.40 11.18 15.13
C THR A 107 12.20 10.61 16.30
N THR A 108 12.67 11.45 17.21
CA THR A 108 13.55 11.04 18.32
C THR A 108 12.74 10.56 19.52
N ASP A 109 13.20 9.48 20.16
CA ASP A 109 12.55 8.95 21.36
C ASP A 109 12.57 9.95 22.53
N GLY A 110 11.48 9.96 23.30
CA GLY A 110 11.28 10.87 24.43
C GLY A 110 10.65 12.22 24.07
N THR A 111 10.45 12.55 22.80
CA THR A 111 9.75 13.78 22.40
C THR A 111 8.24 13.60 22.42
N LEU A 112 7.50 14.70 22.61
CA LEU A 112 6.04 14.68 22.65
C LEU A 112 5.45 14.22 21.30
N PHE A 113 6.05 14.64 20.19
CA PHE A 113 5.59 14.25 18.85
C PHE A 113 5.80 12.75 18.61
N LYS A 114 6.95 12.19 18.99
CA LYS A 114 7.22 10.76 18.87
C LYS A 114 6.29 9.93 19.74
N TRP A 115 6.02 10.36 20.97
CA TRP A 115 5.01 9.74 21.83
C TRP A 115 3.61 9.74 21.20
N MET A 116 3.16 10.89 20.68
CA MET A 116 1.88 10.98 19.96
C MET A 116 1.86 10.03 18.76
N PHE A 117 2.96 9.95 18.01
CA PHE A 117 3.07 9.05 16.87
C PHE A 117 2.94 7.57 17.29
N ASP A 118 3.68 7.14 18.31
CA ASP A 118 3.73 5.73 18.73
C ASP A 118 2.47 5.27 19.47
N TYR A 119 1.85 6.14 20.26
CA TYR A 119 0.72 5.77 21.12
C TYR A 119 -0.65 6.22 20.59
N MET A 120 -0.70 7.20 19.70
CA MET A 120 -1.96 7.65 19.09
C MET A 120 -2.00 7.28 17.61
N PHE A 121 -1.08 7.80 16.80
CA PHE A 121 -1.17 7.64 15.34
C PHE A 121 -0.97 6.20 14.88
N SER A 122 0.06 5.50 15.39
CA SER A 122 0.41 4.15 14.98
C SER A 122 -0.69 3.14 15.33
N PRO A 123 -1.24 3.08 16.56
CA PRO A 123 -2.33 2.16 16.89
C PRO A 123 -3.61 2.48 16.11
N MET A 124 -3.97 3.76 15.94
CA MET A 124 -5.14 4.13 15.13
C MET A 124 -4.98 3.70 13.66
N SER A 125 -3.79 3.92 13.09
CA SER A 125 -3.47 3.45 11.74
C SER A 125 -3.54 1.93 11.65
N ALA A 126 -3.02 1.22 12.65
CA ALA A 126 -3.12 -0.24 12.73
C ALA A 126 -4.57 -0.72 12.81
N THR A 127 -5.47 -0.03 13.53
CA THR A 127 -6.90 -0.38 13.56
C THR A 127 -7.55 -0.19 12.19
N MET A 128 -7.23 0.88 11.47
CA MET A 128 -7.71 1.09 10.10
C MET A 128 -7.23 0.00 9.16
N PHE A 129 -5.94 -0.37 9.23
CA PHE A 129 -5.38 -1.47 8.44
C PHE A 129 -5.99 -2.82 8.82
N SER A 130 -6.22 -3.09 10.11
CA SER A 130 -6.85 -4.32 10.58
C SER A 130 -8.29 -4.44 10.07
N LEU A 131 -9.06 -3.35 10.13
CA LEU A 131 -10.42 -3.31 9.58
C LEU A 131 -10.41 -3.50 8.06
N LEU A 132 -9.50 -2.82 7.36
CA LEU A 132 -9.33 -2.98 5.92
C LEU A 132 -9.01 -4.43 5.56
N ALA A 133 -8.07 -5.07 6.25
CA ALA A 133 -7.72 -6.48 6.04
C ALA A 133 -8.94 -7.40 6.26
N PHE A 134 -9.69 -7.19 7.34
CA PHE A 134 -10.90 -7.95 7.63
C PHE A 134 -11.98 -7.77 6.55
N PHE A 135 -12.26 -6.53 6.14
CA PHE A 135 -13.27 -6.25 5.12
C PHE A 135 -12.86 -6.74 3.74
N VAL A 136 -11.58 -6.59 3.37
CA VAL A 136 -11.04 -7.13 2.11
C VAL A 136 -11.15 -8.65 2.13
N ALA A 137 -10.72 -9.32 3.20
CA ALA A 137 -10.83 -10.77 3.31
C ALA A 137 -12.30 -11.24 3.25
N SER A 138 -13.22 -10.58 3.95
CA SER A 138 -14.66 -10.90 3.92
C SER A 138 -15.29 -10.65 2.54
N ALA A 139 -14.96 -9.53 1.90
CA ALA A 139 -15.43 -9.19 0.57
C ALA A 139 -14.89 -10.16 -0.48
N SER A 140 -13.59 -10.49 -0.43
CA SER A 140 -12.94 -11.50 -1.26
C SER A 140 -13.56 -12.87 -1.03
N TYR A 141 -13.76 -13.32 0.21
CA TYR A 141 -14.43 -14.59 0.49
C TYR A 141 -15.85 -14.66 -0.10
N ARG A 142 -16.63 -13.57 0.02
CA ARG A 142 -17.99 -13.48 -0.53
C ARG A 142 -18.00 -13.39 -2.06
N ALA A 143 -17.06 -12.65 -2.65
CA ALA A 143 -16.94 -12.49 -4.11
C ALA A 143 -16.38 -13.75 -4.78
N PHE A 144 -15.48 -14.47 -4.09
CA PHE A 144 -14.87 -15.72 -4.53
C PHE A 144 -15.58 -16.95 -3.96
N ARG A 145 -16.84 -16.82 -3.51
CA ARG A 145 -17.67 -17.94 -3.06
C ARG A 145 -17.77 -18.97 -4.19
N ILE A 146 -16.88 -19.95 -4.10
CA ILE A 146 -16.69 -21.19 -4.84
C ILE A 146 -17.77 -21.42 -5.90
N ARG A 147 -17.49 -20.98 -7.13
CA ARG A 147 -18.19 -21.43 -8.35
C ARG A 147 -17.24 -21.77 -9.51
N ASN A 148 -15.99 -21.27 -9.51
CA ASN A 148 -14.99 -21.55 -10.55
C ASN A 148 -13.57 -21.75 -9.98
N PHE A 149 -12.75 -22.50 -10.73
CA PHE A 149 -11.34 -22.78 -10.42
C PHE A 149 -10.50 -21.51 -10.37
N GLU A 150 -10.77 -20.54 -11.25
CA GLU A 150 -10.08 -19.26 -11.35
C GLU A 150 -10.19 -18.42 -10.08
N ALA A 151 -11.39 -18.28 -9.49
CA ALA A 151 -11.57 -17.53 -8.24
C ALA A 151 -10.84 -18.19 -7.07
N THR A 152 -10.77 -19.53 -7.04
CA THR A 152 -10.04 -20.27 -6.00
C THR A 152 -8.53 -20.02 -6.14
N LEU A 153 -8.00 -20.03 -7.36
CA LEU A 153 -6.60 -19.73 -7.63
C LEU A 153 -6.25 -18.28 -7.25
N LEU A 154 -7.12 -17.32 -7.57
CA LEU A 154 -6.96 -15.92 -7.17
C LEU A 154 -7.02 -15.74 -5.64
N LEU A 155 -7.96 -16.40 -4.97
CA LEU A 155 -8.07 -16.35 -3.50
C LEU A 155 -6.82 -16.92 -2.82
N VAL A 156 -6.36 -18.10 -3.24
CA VAL A 156 -5.16 -18.74 -2.68
C VAL A 156 -3.92 -17.87 -2.94
N SER A 157 -3.77 -17.34 -4.15
CA SER A 157 -2.66 -16.43 -4.49
C SER A 157 -2.69 -15.16 -3.64
N GLY A 158 -3.88 -14.58 -3.41
CA GLY A 158 -4.07 -13.43 -2.53
C GLY A 158 -3.68 -13.70 -1.08
N ILE A 159 -4.07 -14.86 -0.53
CA ILE A 159 -3.68 -15.28 0.82
C ILE A 159 -2.16 -15.43 0.92
N ILE A 160 -1.52 -16.06 -0.07
CA ILE A 160 -0.05 -16.23 -0.10
C ILE A 160 0.65 -14.87 -0.12
N ILE A 161 0.19 -13.92 -0.94
CA ILE A 161 0.76 -12.56 -0.99
C ILE A 161 0.59 -11.83 0.34
N MET A 162 -0.61 -11.92 0.94
CA MET A 162 -0.89 -11.26 2.22
C MET A 162 -0.02 -11.82 3.35
N VAL A 163 0.12 -13.15 3.46
CA VAL A 163 0.94 -13.79 4.50
C VAL A 163 2.42 -13.55 4.28
N GLY A 164 2.90 -13.65 3.03
CA GLY A 164 4.32 -13.47 2.71
C GLY A 164 4.86 -12.05 2.97
N ARG A 165 3.99 -11.03 2.94
CA ARG A 165 4.35 -9.63 3.22
C ARG A 165 4.33 -9.23 4.69
N VAL A 166 3.70 -10.03 5.55
CA VAL A 166 3.63 -9.76 6.99
C VAL A 166 4.91 -10.28 7.64
N PRO A 167 5.48 -9.61 8.68
CA PRO A 167 6.69 -10.09 9.36
C PRO A 167 6.61 -11.52 9.90
N ILE A 168 5.41 -12.04 10.15
CA ILE A 168 5.20 -13.44 10.56
C ILE A 168 5.51 -14.41 9.40
N GLY A 169 5.29 -14.00 8.15
CA GLY A 169 5.53 -14.82 6.96
C GLY A 169 6.99 -15.22 6.76
N SER A 170 7.94 -14.38 7.19
CA SER A 170 9.38 -14.69 7.15
C SER A 170 9.83 -15.62 8.28
N VAL A 171 9.03 -15.75 9.34
CA VAL A 171 9.31 -16.67 10.46
C VAL A 171 8.81 -18.09 10.13
N ILE A 172 7.93 -18.24 9.14
CA ILE A 172 7.42 -19.55 8.71
C ILE A 172 8.51 -20.30 7.93
N SER A 173 9.02 -21.38 8.52
CA SER A 173 10.01 -22.25 7.87
C SER A 173 9.49 -22.90 6.60
N SER A 174 10.37 -23.13 5.63
CA SER A 174 10.10 -23.93 4.42
C SER A 174 9.64 -25.35 4.76
N TRP A 175 10.09 -25.90 5.88
CA TRP A 175 9.72 -27.21 6.39
C TRP A 175 8.23 -27.28 6.74
N PHE A 176 7.70 -26.23 7.38
CA PHE A 176 6.27 -26.13 7.71
C PHE A 176 5.40 -26.18 6.44
N ILE A 177 5.82 -25.51 5.37
CA ILE A 177 5.10 -25.48 4.10
C ILE A 177 5.17 -26.84 3.40
N MET A 178 6.32 -27.52 3.44
CA MET A 178 6.45 -28.89 2.95
C MET A 178 5.51 -29.86 3.68
N TYR A 179 5.37 -29.75 5.01
CA TYR A 179 4.39 -30.55 5.76
C TYR A 179 2.95 -30.26 5.35
N LEU A 180 2.59 -28.99 5.12
CA LEU A 180 1.26 -28.62 4.62
C LEU A 180 0.99 -29.22 3.22
N ILE A 181 1.98 -29.28 2.35
CA ILE A 181 1.86 -29.93 1.02
C ILE A 181 1.63 -31.43 1.17
N VAL A 182 2.38 -32.10 2.05
CA VAL A 182 2.19 -33.54 2.34
C VAL A 182 0.78 -33.81 2.88
N LEU A 183 0.29 -32.99 3.81
CA LEU A 183 -1.06 -33.12 4.35
C LEU A 183 -2.13 -32.87 3.28
N SER A 184 -1.97 -31.84 2.44
CA SER A 184 -2.88 -31.53 1.34
C SER A 184 -2.94 -32.65 0.30
N ALA A 185 -1.79 -33.22 -0.05
CA ALA A 185 -1.70 -34.39 -0.92
C ALA A 185 -2.34 -35.64 -0.27
N GLY A 186 -2.19 -35.80 1.05
CA GLY A 186 -2.87 -36.84 1.81
C GLY A 186 -4.40 -36.73 1.75
N ILE A 187 -4.94 -35.52 1.89
CA ILE A 187 -6.38 -35.24 1.72
C ILE A 187 -6.83 -35.62 0.30
N TYR A 188 -6.07 -35.23 -0.72
CA TYR A 188 -6.39 -35.57 -2.10
C TYR A 188 -6.40 -37.10 -2.35
N ILE A 189 -5.41 -37.82 -1.82
CA ILE A 189 -5.33 -39.28 -1.92
C ILE A 189 -6.52 -39.94 -1.20
N ASN A 190 -6.97 -39.38 -0.07
CA ASN A 190 -8.15 -39.86 0.63
C ASN A 190 -9.42 -39.70 -0.23
N ILE A 191 -9.56 -38.57 -0.93
CA ILE A 191 -10.70 -38.33 -1.83
C ILE A 191 -10.72 -39.37 -2.96
N TRP A 192 -9.56 -39.70 -3.53
CA TRP A 192 -9.46 -40.63 -4.65
C TRP A 192 -9.60 -42.10 -4.25
N LYS A 193 -8.86 -42.56 -3.23
CA LYS A 193 -8.81 -43.97 -2.83
C LYS A 193 -9.80 -44.36 -1.74
N LYS A 194 -10.43 -43.40 -1.04
CA LYS A 194 -11.37 -43.60 0.08
C LYS A 194 -10.90 -44.61 1.14
N ASN A 195 -9.59 -44.82 1.27
CA ASN A 195 -9.01 -45.82 2.15
C ASN A 195 -8.11 -45.16 3.19
N MET A 196 -8.60 -45.16 4.44
CA MET A 196 -7.94 -44.51 5.58
C MET A 196 -6.53 -45.04 5.83
N ARG A 197 -6.27 -46.34 5.60
CA ARG A 197 -4.92 -46.91 5.81
C ARG A 197 -3.92 -46.38 4.79
N VAL A 198 -4.32 -46.24 3.53
CA VAL A 198 -3.44 -45.75 2.46
C VAL A 198 -3.11 -44.28 2.68
N THR A 199 -4.09 -43.47 3.09
CA THR A 199 -3.87 -42.07 3.44
C THR A 199 -2.96 -41.92 4.66
N PHE A 200 -3.17 -42.73 5.71
CA PHE A 200 -2.34 -42.68 6.91
C PHE A 200 -0.88 -43.05 6.62
N VAL A 201 -0.66 -44.12 5.86
CA VAL A 201 0.68 -44.53 5.43
C VAL A 201 1.35 -43.45 4.58
N PHE A 202 0.63 -42.84 3.63
CA PHE A 202 1.17 -41.77 2.80
C PHE A 202 1.59 -40.54 3.62
N VAL A 203 0.75 -40.08 4.56
CA VAL A 203 1.06 -38.92 5.40
C VAL A 203 2.22 -39.22 6.34
N ALA A 204 2.22 -40.38 6.99
CA ALA A 204 3.29 -40.77 7.90
C ALA A 204 4.64 -40.89 7.18
N VAL A 205 4.67 -41.54 6.01
CA VAL A 205 5.87 -41.66 5.17
C VAL A 205 6.29 -40.28 4.66
N GLY A 206 5.36 -39.47 4.16
CA GLY A 206 5.66 -38.13 3.63
C GLY A 206 6.29 -37.20 4.65
N ILE A 207 5.72 -37.12 5.87
CA ILE A 207 6.29 -36.30 6.96
C ILE A 207 7.67 -36.82 7.35
N SER A 208 7.83 -38.14 7.45
CA SER A 208 9.12 -38.76 7.79
C SER A 208 10.18 -38.44 6.73
N VAL A 209 9.84 -38.53 5.44
CA VAL A 209 10.75 -38.20 4.32
C VAL A 209 11.16 -36.73 4.36
N VAL A 210 10.22 -35.80 4.57
CA VAL A 210 10.54 -34.36 4.66
C VAL A 210 11.47 -34.09 5.84
N THR A 211 11.20 -34.71 6.99
CA THR A 211 12.02 -34.54 8.20
C THR A 211 13.43 -35.09 7.98
N ILE A 212 13.55 -36.33 7.47
CA ILE A 212 14.85 -36.97 7.20
C ILE A 212 15.63 -36.20 6.15
N ALA A 213 15.00 -35.79 5.06
CA ALA A 213 15.64 -35.01 4.00
C ALA A 213 16.15 -33.66 4.51
N GLY A 214 15.36 -32.97 5.34
CA GLY A 214 15.75 -31.70 5.95
C GLY A 214 16.95 -31.86 6.89
N PHE A 215 16.98 -32.92 7.71
CA PHE A 215 18.12 -33.20 8.60
C PHE A 215 19.38 -33.63 7.84
N VAL A 216 19.25 -34.47 6.83
CA VAL A 216 20.40 -34.95 6.02
C VAL A 216 21.03 -33.81 5.22
N MET A 217 20.21 -32.91 4.67
CA MET A 217 20.68 -31.79 3.86
C MET A 217 21.03 -30.54 4.70
N GLY A 218 20.79 -30.56 6.02
CA GLY A 218 21.08 -29.44 6.91
C GLY A 218 20.34 -28.16 6.55
N TRP A 219 19.09 -28.26 6.06
CA TRP A 219 18.37 -27.10 5.54
C TRP A 219 18.04 -26.07 6.63
N PRO A 220 18.46 -24.80 6.47
CA PRO A 220 18.01 -23.71 7.33
C PRO A 220 16.53 -23.39 7.10
N ILE A 221 15.99 -22.44 7.89
CA ILE A 221 14.56 -22.10 7.92
C ILE A 221 14.01 -21.70 6.54
N ASP A 222 14.84 -21.11 5.70
CA ASP A 222 14.53 -20.54 4.38
C ASP A 222 14.72 -21.54 3.23
N GLN A 223 15.35 -22.69 3.46
CA GLN A 223 15.64 -23.67 2.41
C GLN A 223 14.77 -24.93 2.55
N PRO A 224 14.24 -25.47 1.44
CA PRO A 224 14.44 -25.05 0.04
C PRO A 224 13.64 -23.77 -0.29
N GLY A 225 14.27 -22.83 -1.00
CA GLY A 225 13.65 -21.54 -1.34
C GLY A 225 12.35 -21.65 -2.15
N ILE A 226 12.16 -22.75 -2.89
CA ILE A 226 10.90 -23.02 -3.63
C ILE A 226 9.72 -23.18 -2.68
N PHE A 227 9.95 -23.65 -1.46
CA PHE A 227 8.92 -23.80 -0.43
C PHE A 227 8.96 -22.69 0.61
N TYR A 228 9.77 -21.64 0.42
CA TYR A 228 9.81 -20.50 1.32
C TYR A 228 8.72 -19.49 0.91
N LEU A 229 7.81 -19.19 1.83
CA LEU A 229 6.64 -18.33 1.58
C LEU A 229 7.03 -16.97 0.98
N PRO A 230 8.03 -16.24 1.52
CA PRO A 230 8.48 -14.98 0.92
C PRO A 230 8.98 -15.12 -0.52
N SER A 231 9.71 -16.18 -0.87
CA SER A 231 10.18 -16.40 -2.25
C SER A 231 9.04 -16.67 -3.22
N ILE A 232 8.03 -17.45 -2.80
CA ILE A 232 6.82 -17.67 -3.61
C ILE A 232 6.05 -16.35 -3.78
N GLN A 233 5.87 -15.60 -2.69
CA GLN A 233 5.21 -14.29 -2.72
C GLN A 233 5.95 -13.32 -3.64
N GLU A 234 7.28 -13.30 -3.59
CA GLU A 234 8.13 -12.45 -4.41
C GLU A 234 7.96 -12.77 -5.89
N TRP A 235 7.95 -14.05 -6.25
CA TRP A 235 7.65 -14.48 -7.61
C TRP A 235 6.25 -14.05 -8.06
N ILE A 236 5.20 -14.27 -7.25
CA ILE A 236 3.84 -13.82 -7.58
C ILE A 236 3.80 -12.29 -7.73
N TYR A 237 4.58 -11.56 -6.91
CA TYR A 237 4.61 -10.11 -6.97
C TYR A 237 5.28 -9.60 -8.24
N TYR A 238 6.48 -10.09 -8.58
CA TYR A 238 7.26 -9.54 -9.69
C TYR A 238 6.82 -9.99 -11.07
N TYR A 239 6.16 -11.15 -11.18
CA TYR A 239 5.73 -11.67 -12.48
C TYR A 239 4.23 -11.37 -12.75
N PRO A 240 3.26 -12.11 -12.19
CA PRO A 240 1.86 -11.91 -12.55
C PRO A 240 1.26 -10.61 -12.01
N ASN A 241 1.60 -10.19 -10.78
CA ASN A 241 1.03 -8.95 -10.23
C ASN A 241 1.54 -7.70 -10.97
N VAL A 242 2.86 -7.60 -11.22
CA VAL A 242 3.40 -6.48 -11.99
C VAL A 242 2.82 -6.42 -13.41
N ALA A 243 2.57 -7.56 -14.07
CA ALA A 243 1.90 -7.58 -15.37
C ALA A 243 0.48 -6.97 -15.30
N GLY A 244 -0.33 -7.37 -14.31
CA GLY A 244 -1.67 -6.82 -14.08
C GLY A 244 -1.65 -5.34 -13.69
N ALA A 245 -0.79 -4.97 -12.75
CA ALA A 245 -0.64 -3.58 -12.29
C ALA A 245 -0.23 -2.65 -13.43
N ARG A 246 0.69 -3.08 -14.32
CA ARG A 246 1.07 -2.33 -15.52
C ARG A 246 -0.12 -2.12 -16.46
N SER A 247 -0.95 -3.15 -16.70
CA SER A 247 -2.16 -3.01 -17.51
C SER A 247 -3.15 -2.01 -16.92
N ILE A 248 -3.39 -2.06 -15.60
CA ILE A 248 -4.24 -1.11 -14.89
C ILE A 248 -3.68 0.31 -14.98
N MET A 249 -2.38 0.49 -14.72
CA MET A 249 -1.72 1.80 -14.80
C MET A 249 -1.78 2.39 -16.21
N ILE A 250 -1.59 1.57 -17.25
CA ILE A 250 -1.76 2.00 -18.64
C ILE A 250 -3.22 2.40 -18.89
N GLY A 251 -4.19 1.63 -18.42
CA GLY A 251 -5.61 1.94 -18.54
C GLY A 251 -6.00 3.24 -17.83
N ILE A 252 -5.53 3.45 -16.60
CA ILE A 252 -5.71 4.69 -15.84
C ILE A 252 -5.04 5.86 -16.58
N GLY A 253 -3.81 5.68 -17.06
CA GLY A 253 -3.07 6.69 -17.81
C GLY A 253 -3.80 7.11 -19.09
N LEU A 254 -4.31 6.15 -19.86
CA LEU A 254 -5.14 6.40 -21.04
C LEU A 254 -6.45 7.09 -20.67
N GLY A 255 -7.08 6.72 -19.54
CA GLY A 255 -8.29 7.37 -19.02
C GLY A 255 -8.04 8.83 -18.65
N ILE A 256 -6.97 9.10 -17.89
CA ILE A 256 -6.53 10.46 -17.54
C ILE A 256 -6.24 11.24 -18.82
N PHE A 257 -5.46 10.69 -19.74
CA PHE A 257 -5.14 11.33 -21.02
C PHE A 257 -6.40 11.66 -21.83
N ALA A 258 -7.35 10.72 -21.94
CA ALA A 258 -8.61 10.95 -22.62
C ALA A 258 -9.44 12.05 -21.94
N THR A 259 -9.53 12.06 -20.61
CA THR A 259 -10.22 13.14 -19.87
C THR A 259 -9.52 14.49 -20.05
N SER A 260 -8.19 14.54 -19.97
CA SER A 260 -7.39 15.74 -20.23
C SER A 260 -7.61 16.27 -21.65
N ILE A 261 -7.64 15.40 -22.66
CA ILE A 261 -7.97 15.79 -24.04
C ILE A 261 -9.38 16.37 -24.14
N ARG A 262 -10.38 15.76 -23.49
CA ARG A 262 -11.75 16.30 -23.49
C ARG A 262 -11.82 17.69 -22.85
N TYR A 263 -11.02 17.93 -21.80
CA TYR A 263 -10.89 19.26 -21.20
C TYR A 263 -10.18 20.26 -22.12
N VAL A 264 -9.12 19.86 -22.84
CA VAL A 264 -8.40 20.68 -23.84
C VAL A 264 -9.32 21.08 -24.99
N LEU A 265 -10.02 20.10 -25.56
CA LEU A 265 -10.94 20.28 -26.69
C LEU A 265 -12.24 20.99 -26.29
N GLY A 266 -12.44 21.27 -25.00
CA GLY A 266 -13.62 21.96 -24.49
C GLY A 266 -14.91 21.14 -24.56
N ILE A 267 -14.80 19.83 -24.76
CA ILE A 267 -15.93 18.89 -24.83
C ILE A 267 -16.54 18.69 -23.44
N GLU A 268 -15.70 18.64 -22.39
CA GLU A 268 -16.14 18.63 -21.00
C GLU A 268 -15.95 20.02 -20.37
N ARG A 269 -17.02 20.58 -19.80
CA ARG A 269 -16.94 21.79 -18.96
C ARG A 269 -16.46 21.38 -17.57
N SER A 270 -15.43 22.06 -17.07
CA SER A 270 -14.92 21.85 -15.71
C SER A 270 -16.05 22.05 -14.70
N TYR A 271 -16.11 21.22 -13.65
CA TYR A 271 -17.11 21.32 -12.58
C TYR A 271 -16.99 22.64 -11.80
N ILE A 272 -15.87 23.35 -11.96
CA ILE A 272 -15.68 24.72 -11.50
C ILE A 272 -16.13 25.62 -12.64
N GLY A 273 -17.39 26.07 -12.58
CA GLY A 273 -18.06 26.80 -13.65
C GLY A 273 -17.28 28.01 -14.16
N GLU A 274 -16.99 27.98 -15.45
CA GLU A 274 -17.35 28.96 -16.51
C GLU A 274 -17.22 28.27 -17.89
#